data_AF-A0A7C2W0K2-F1
#
_entry.id   AF-A0A7C2W0K2-F1
#
_cell.length_a   1.000
_cell.length_b   1.000
_cell.length_c   1.000
_cell.angle_alpha   90.00
_cell.angle_beta   90.00
_cell.angle_gamma   90.00
#
_symmetry.space_group_name_H-M   'P 1'
#
loop_
_entity.id
_entity.type
_entity.pdbx_description
1 polymer ?
#
loop_
_entity_poly.entity_id
_entity_poly.type
_entity_poly.pdbx_seq_one_letter_code
_entity_poly.pdbx_strand_id
1 'polypeptide(L)'
;MQSAAAGIQNILLVAHSLGIGTCWVCHLPSKNEIREMFDIPPNYDPIAYIAIGYPEGKVKVRKRKYGVDEIVSYNRFELKSEERIVMGLRMKRFGREIYYRLPKFLRKNLRPIADLFEKKF
;
A
#
# COMPACT_ATOMS: atom_id res chain seq x y z
N MET A 1 -9.68 -4.40 16.41
CA MET A 1 -8.90 -3.95 15.23
C MET A 1 -9.19 -2.50 14.84
N GLN A 2 -10.44 -2.07 14.69
CA GLN A 2 -10.78 -0.68 14.31
C GLN A 2 -10.26 0.38 15.30
N SER A 3 -10.37 0.14 16.60
CA SER A 3 -9.84 1.06 17.62
C SER A 3 -8.32 1.24 17.53
N ALA A 4 -7.58 0.15 17.25
CA ALA A 4 -6.14 0.21 17.04
C ALA A 4 -5.80 1.01 15.77
N ALA A 5 -6.53 0.80 14.68
CA ALA A 5 -6.38 1.56 13.44
C ALA A 5 -6.60 3.07 13.65
N ALA A 6 -7.65 3.46 14.38
CA ALA A 6 -7.91 4.86 14.72
C ALA A 6 -6.81 5.44 15.63
N GLY A 7 -6.34 4.66 16.61
CA GLY A 7 -5.22 5.04 17.48
C GLY A 7 -3.93 5.29 16.70
N ILE A 8 -3.57 4.39 15.77
CA ILE A 8 -2.42 4.56 14.88
C ILE A 8 -2.58 5.85 14.06
N GLN A 9 -3.75 6.07 13.45
CA GLN A 9 -3.99 7.28 12.66
C GLN A 9 -3.83 8.57 13.49
N ASN A 10 -4.26 8.57 14.74
CA ASN A 10 -4.06 9.72 15.64
C ASN A 10 -2.58 9.96 15.93
N ILE A 11 -1.80 8.91 16.19
CA ILE A 11 -0.33 9.00 16.37
C ILE A 11 0.32 9.63 15.12
N LEU A 12 -0.06 9.14 13.94
CA LEU A 12 0.44 9.65 12.65
C LEU A 12 0.13 11.15 12.46
N LEU A 13 -1.09 11.59 12.80
CA LEU A 13 -1.50 12.99 12.68
C LEU A 13 -0.72 13.90 13.65
N VAL A 14 -0.54 13.47 14.90
CA VAL A 14 0.23 14.24 15.89
C VAL A 14 1.70 14.32 15.47
N ALA A 15 2.31 13.20 15.10
CA ALA A 15 3.69 13.17 14.63
C ALA A 15 3.88 14.10 13.42
N HIS A 16 2.96 14.07 12.45
CA HIS A 16 2.99 14.98 11.30
C HIS A 16 2.92 16.46 11.72
N SER A 17 2.07 16.81 12.68
CA SER A 17 1.96 18.19 13.20
C SER A 17 3.25 18.68 13.87
N LEU A 18 4.07 17.76 14.40
CA LEU A 18 5.38 18.02 14.99
C LEU A 18 6.52 17.98 13.97
N GLY A 19 6.22 17.83 12.67
CA GLY A 19 7.24 17.70 11.63
C GLY A 19 7.97 16.34 11.62
N ILE A 20 7.43 15.34 12.31
CA ILE A 20 7.98 13.98 12.38
C ILE A 20 7.35 13.13 11.28
N GLY A 21 8.20 12.40 10.55
CA GLY A 21 7.77 11.44 9.54
C GLY A 21 7.33 10.11 10.16
N THR A 22 6.31 9.49 9.58
CA THR A 22 5.77 8.21 10.06
C THR A 22 5.42 7.28 8.91
N CYS A 23 5.61 5.97 9.11
CA CYS A 23 5.15 4.92 8.19
C CYS A 23 4.37 3.83 8.93
N TRP A 24 3.11 3.63 8.55
CA TRP A 24 2.28 2.53 9.03
C TRP A 24 2.60 1.27 8.23
N VAL A 25 3.19 0.26 8.88
CA VAL A 25 3.59 -1.01 8.27
C VAL A 25 2.65 -2.14 8.73
N CYS A 26 1.93 -2.73 7.78
CA CYS A 26 1.07 -3.90 8.00
C CYS A 26 1.66 -5.20 7.42
N HIS A 27 2.75 -5.12 6.66
CA HIS A 27 3.44 -6.31 6.16
C HIS A 27 4.37 -6.82 7.26
N LEU A 28 3.78 -7.56 8.20
CA LEU A 28 4.46 -8.06 9.38
C LEU A 28 4.87 -9.53 9.20
N PRO A 29 5.89 -9.99 9.95
CA PRO A 29 6.12 -11.41 10.20
C PRO A 29 4.88 -12.09 10.80
N SER A 30 4.95 -13.42 10.98
CA SER A 30 3.85 -14.11 11.66
C SER A 30 3.65 -13.53 13.07
N LYS A 31 2.39 -13.51 13.54
CA LYS A 31 2.07 -12.96 14.86
C LYS A 31 2.85 -13.66 15.98
N ASN A 32 3.16 -14.94 15.82
CA ASN A 32 3.92 -15.71 16.81
C ASN A 32 5.38 -15.25 16.86
N GLU A 33 6.03 -15.06 15.72
CA GLU A 33 7.40 -14.51 15.67
C GLU A 33 7.46 -13.13 16.34
N ILE A 34 6.49 -12.26 16.10
CA ILE A 34 6.44 -10.93 16.73
C ILE A 34 6.26 -11.07 18.24
N ARG A 35 5.40 -11.97 18.69
CA ARG A 35 5.19 -12.19 20.13
C ARG A 35 6.46 -12.68 20.80
N GLU A 36 7.17 -13.61 20.19
CA GLU A 36 8.43 -14.14 20.70
C GLU A 36 9.53 -13.06 20.72
N MET A 37 9.68 -12.28 19.64
CA MET A 37 10.71 -11.23 19.57
C MET A 37 10.54 -10.11 20.61
N PHE A 38 9.31 -9.83 21.03
CA PHE A 38 8.99 -8.69 21.90
C PHE A 38 8.33 -9.10 23.22
N ASP A 39 8.39 -10.38 23.58
CA ASP A 39 7.78 -10.94 24.79
C ASP A 39 6.29 -10.55 24.98
N ILE A 40 5.53 -10.49 23.88
CA ILE A 40 4.13 -10.06 23.91
C ILE A 40 3.24 -11.23 24.38
N PRO A 41 2.41 -11.05 25.43
CA PRO A 41 1.54 -12.11 25.91
C PRO A 41 0.52 -12.58 24.86
N PRO A 42 0.06 -13.84 24.92
CA PRO A 42 -0.76 -14.45 23.87
C PRO A 42 -2.14 -13.79 23.70
N ASN A 43 -2.64 -13.11 24.73
CA ASN A 43 -3.91 -12.39 24.70
C ASN A 43 -3.84 -11.03 23.97
N TYR A 44 -2.66 -10.59 23.55
CA TYR A 44 -2.51 -9.40 22.72
C TYR A 44 -2.31 -9.78 21.24
N ASP A 45 -2.93 -9.00 20.36
CA ASP A 45 -2.85 -9.20 18.92
C ASP A 45 -1.99 -8.11 18.28
N PRO A 46 -0.82 -8.45 17.72
CA PRO A 46 -0.01 -7.50 16.95
C PRO A 46 -0.78 -7.03 15.70
N ILE A 47 -0.98 -5.71 15.57
CA ILE A 47 -1.77 -5.11 14.47
C ILE A 47 -0.87 -4.47 13.40
N ALA A 48 0.15 -3.70 13.80
CA ALA A 48 1.02 -2.95 12.90
C ALA A 48 2.30 -2.49 13.62
N TYR A 49 3.32 -2.15 12.83
CA TYR A 49 4.42 -1.29 13.29
C TYR A 49 4.20 0.15 12.83
N ILE A 50 4.70 1.09 13.62
CA ILE A 50 4.82 2.50 13.23
C ILE A 50 6.31 2.84 13.22
N ALA A 51 6.89 3.02 12.04
CA ALA A 51 8.21 3.62 11.95
C ALA A 51 8.08 5.14 12.15
N ILE A 52 8.89 5.72 13.02
CA ILE A 52 8.85 7.14 13.38
C ILE A 52 10.26 7.72 13.28
N GLY A 53 10.41 8.89 12.68
CA GLY A 53 11.71 9.57 12.60
C GLY A 53 11.68 10.81 11.73
N TYR A 54 12.83 11.48 11.62
CA TYR A 54 12.97 12.64 10.75
C TYR A 54 13.40 12.20 9.34
N PRO A 55 12.69 12.61 8.28
CA PRO A 55 13.02 12.19 6.92
C PRO A 55 14.34 12.81 6.46
N GLU A 56 15.23 11.97 5.94
CA GLU A 56 16.45 12.41 5.27
C GLU A 56 16.11 12.88 3.84
N GLY A 57 15.60 14.10 3.72
CA GLY A 57 15.33 14.77 2.45
C GLY A 57 13.88 15.17 2.19
N LYS A 58 13.61 15.67 0.97
CA LYS A 58 12.29 16.19 0.58
C LYS A 58 11.32 15.03 0.34
N VAL A 59 10.26 14.97 1.15
CA VAL A 59 9.15 14.04 0.94
C VAL A 59 8.28 14.53 -0.23
N LYS A 60 8.13 13.71 -1.27
CA LYS A 60 7.23 14.03 -2.39
C LYS A 60 5.78 13.83 -1.94
N VAL A 61 4.98 14.88 -2.01
CA VAL A 61 3.54 14.79 -1.79
C VAL A 61 2.93 13.86 -2.85
N ARG A 62 2.33 12.75 -2.43
CA ARG A 62 1.58 11.88 -3.33
C ARG A 62 0.22 12.51 -3.60
N LYS A 63 -0.12 12.65 -4.88
CA LYS A 63 -1.47 13.05 -5.29
C LYS A 63 -2.48 11.99 -4.84
N ARG A 64 -3.66 12.43 -4.40
CA ARG A 64 -4.78 11.52 -4.15
C ARG A 64 -5.07 10.74 -5.43
N LYS A 65 -5.22 9.42 -5.29
CA LYS A 65 -5.44 8.53 -6.43
C LYS A 65 -6.81 8.73 -7.06
N TYR A 66 -7.82 8.97 -6.22
CA TYR A 66 -9.22 9.12 -6.60
C TYR A 66 -9.73 10.49 -6.17
N GLY A 67 -10.64 11.06 -6.96
CA GLY A 67 -11.43 12.22 -6.59
C GLY A 67 -12.45 11.89 -5.51
N VAL A 68 -12.98 12.92 -4.84
CA VAL A 68 -14.00 12.73 -3.78
C VAL A 68 -15.25 12.06 -4.35
N ASP A 69 -15.67 12.48 -5.55
CA ASP A 69 -16.89 11.95 -6.19
C ASP A 69 -16.78 10.46 -6.55
N GLU A 70 -15.58 9.92 -6.65
CA GLU A 70 -15.32 8.49 -6.94
C GLU A 70 -15.37 7.61 -5.68
N ILE A 71 -15.21 8.21 -4.49
CA ILE A 71 -15.20 7.49 -3.21
C ILE A 71 -16.46 7.71 -2.38
N VAL A 72 -17.19 8.81 -2.61
CA VAL A 72 -18.43 9.14 -1.90
C VAL A 72 -19.64 8.63 -2.69
N SER A 73 -20.55 7.95 -2.00
CA SER A 73 -21.89 7.64 -2.51
C SER A 73 -22.94 8.21 -1.56
N TYR A 74 -24.03 8.73 -2.12
CA TYR A 74 -25.13 9.33 -1.37
C TYR A 74 -26.35 8.40 -1.42
N ASN A 75 -26.99 8.17 -0.27
CA ASN A 75 -28.19 7.33 -0.09
C ASN A 75 -28.02 5.84 -0.40
N ARG A 76 -27.27 5.48 -1.45
CA ARG A 76 -27.02 4.11 -1.90
C ARG A 76 -25.59 3.97 -2.40
N PHE A 77 -25.02 2.77 -2.28
CA PHE A 77 -23.69 2.48 -2.77
C PHE A 77 -23.67 2.50 -4.31
N GLU A 78 -22.78 3.30 -4.89
CA GLU A 78 -22.62 3.42 -6.34
C GLU A 78 -21.23 2.91 -6.76
N LEU A 79 -21.21 1.91 -7.63
CA LEU A 79 -19.97 1.39 -8.22
C LEU A 79 -19.46 2.36 -9.29
N LYS A 80 -18.75 3.41 -8.88
CA LYS A 80 -18.33 4.53 -9.76
C LYS A 80 -17.07 4.29 -10.58
N SER A 81 -16.45 3.10 -10.52
CA SER A 81 -15.11 2.92 -11.10
C SER A 81 -14.75 1.53 -11.59
N GLU A 82 -15.71 0.60 -11.72
CA GLU A 82 -15.35 -0.77 -12.12
C GLU A 82 -14.83 -0.86 -13.56
N GLU A 83 -15.43 -0.19 -14.53
CA GLU A 83 -15.06 -0.39 -15.95
C GLU A 83 -13.62 0.04 -16.27
N ARG A 84 -13.19 1.23 -15.83
CA ARG A 84 -11.82 1.72 -16.05
C ARG A 84 -10.78 0.89 -15.29
N ILE A 85 -11.08 0.49 -14.05
CA ILE A 85 -10.17 -0.33 -13.23
C ILE A 85 -10.06 -1.73 -13.83
N VAL A 86 -11.19 -2.37 -14.16
CA VAL A 86 -11.24 -3.71 -14.75
C VAL A 86 -10.56 -3.73 -16.11
N MET A 87 -10.77 -2.73 -16.97
CA MET A 87 -10.11 -2.65 -18.27
C MET A 87 -8.59 -2.47 -18.11
N GLY A 88 -8.14 -1.58 -17.22
CA GLY A 88 -6.72 -1.44 -16.90
C GLY A 88 -6.09 -2.71 -16.33
N LEU A 89 -6.81 -3.44 -15.47
CA LEU A 89 -6.36 -4.72 -14.92
C LEU A 89 -6.30 -5.82 -16.00
N ARG A 90 -7.30 -5.90 -16.89
CA ARG A 90 -7.31 -6.83 -18.03
C ARG A 90 -6.14 -6.57 -18.97
N MET A 91 -5.89 -5.31 -19.32
CA MET A 91 -4.75 -4.92 -20.16
C MET A 91 -3.41 -5.27 -19.52
N LYS A 92 -3.24 -5.03 -18.21
CA LYS A 92 -2.02 -5.42 -17.48
C LYS A 92 -1.83 -6.94 -17.44
N ARG A 93 -2.92 -7.70 -17.23
CA ARG A 93 -2.88 -9.17 -17.21
C ARG A 93 -2.48 -9.72 -18.59
N PHE A 94 -3.07 -9.19 -19.65
CA PHE A 94 -2.71 -9.54 -21.03
C PHE A 94 -1.26 -9.17 -21.37
N GLY A 95 -0.81 -7.96 -20.99
CA GLY A 95 0.57 -7.54 -21.19
C GLY A 95 1.59 -8.43 -20.46
N ARG A 96 1.27 -8.86 -19.24
CA ARG A 96 2.08 -9.85 -18.50
C ARG A 96 2.12 -11.20 -19.21
N GLU A 97 0.98 -11.68 -19.68
CA GLU A 97 0.89 -12.94 -20.43
C GLU A 97 1.79 -12.91 -21.67
N ILE A 98 1.75 -11.82 -22.46
CA ILE A 98 2.66 -11.63 -23.59
C ILE A 98 4.11 -11.62 -23.13
N TYR A 99 4.45 -10.82 -22.11
CA TYR A 99 5.82 -10.72 -21.60
C TYR A 99 6.40 -12.08 -21.18
N TYR A 100 5.62 -12.91 -20.48
CA TYR A 100 6.03 -14.25 -20.06
C TYR A 100 6.02 -15.30 -21.18
N ARG A 101 5.44 -15.01 -22.34
CA ARG A 101 5.54 -15.84 -23.56
C ARG A 101 6.70 -15.45 -24.47
N LEU A 102 7.23 -14.23 -24.36
CA LEU A 102 8.33 -13.77 -25.21
C LEU A 102 9.65 -14.54 -24.94
N PRO A 103 10.48 -14.79 -25.98
CA PRO A 103 11.84 -15.29 -25.85
C PRO A 103 12.70 -14.44 -24.90
N LYS A 104 13.64 -15.09 -24.19
CA LYS A 104 14.49 -14.43 -23.16
C LYS A 104 15.24 -13.18 -23.67
N PHE A 105 15.66 -13.16 -24.94
CA PHE A 105 16.38 -12.02 -25.50
C PHE A 105 15.51 -10.76 -25.62
N LEU A 106 14.22 -10.90 -25.93
CA LEU A 106 13.26 -9.77 -26.00
C LEU A 106 12.86 -9.28 -24.61
N ARG A 107 12.78 -10.19 -23.62
CA ARG A 107 12.50 -9.79 -22.23
C ARG A 107 13.55 -8.84 -21.67
N LYS A 108 14.83 -9.03 -22.02
CA LYS A 108 15.92 -8.16 -21.55
C LYS A 108 15.69 -6.69 -21.95
N ASN A 109 15.20 -6.45 -23.16
CA ASN A 109 14.92 -5.10 -23.68
C ASN A 109 13.59 -4.51 -23.15
N LEU A 110 12.66 -5.37 -22.72
CA LEU A 110 11.36 -4.96 -22.21
C LEU A 110 11.31 -4.83 -20.68
N ARG A 111 12.32 -5.32 -19.95
CA ARG A 111 12.43 -5.19 -18.48
C ARG A 111 12.24 -3.76 -17.97
N PRO A 112 12.87 -2.71 -18.55
CA PRO A 112 12.68 -1.34 -18.08
C PRO A 112 11.22 -0.87 -18.15
N ILE A 113 10.49 -1.33 -19.18
CA ILE A 113 9.07 -1.03 -19.37
C ILE A 113 8.22 -1.88 -18.42
N ALA A 114 8.56 -3.14 -18.21
CA ALA A 114 7.85 -4.05 -17.30
C ALA A 114 7.93 -3.58 -15.83
N ASP A 115 9.09 -3.08 -15.41
CA ASP A 115 9.35 -2.53 -14.08
C ASP A 115 8.44 -1.33 -13.74
N LEU A 116 8.01 -0.54 -14.72
CA LEU A 116 7.01 0.53 -14.52
C LEU A 116 5.64 -0.01 -14.10
N PHE A 117 5.33 -1.27 -14.42
CA PHE A 117 4.07 -1.92 -14.09
C PHE A 117 4.17 -2.86 -12.88
N GLU A 118 5.38 -3.14 -12.40
CA GLU A 118 5.59 -3.83 -11.14
C GLU A 118 5.48 -2.87 -9.97
N LYS A 119 4.54 -3.18 -9.07
CA LYS A 119 4.37 -2.44 -7.83
C LYS A 119 5.46 -2.93 -6.87
N LYS A 120 6.60 -2.23 -6.87
CA LYS A 120 7.66 -2.44 -5.89
C LYS A 120 7.09 -2.03 -4.52
N PHE A 121 6.97 -2.99 -3.61
CA PHE A 121 6.60 -2.76 -2.23
C PHE A 121 7.88 -2.67 -1.41
#